data_AF-A0A962Q688-F1
#
_entry.id   AF-A0A962Q688-F1
#
_cell.length_a   1.000
_cell.length_b   1.000
_cell.length_c   1.000
_cell.angle_alpha   90.00
_cell.angle_beta   90.00
_cell.angle_gamma   90.00
#
_symmetry.space_group_name_H-M   'P 1'
#
loop_
_entity.id
_entity.type
_entity.pdbx_description
1 polymer ?
#
loop_
_entity_poly.entity_id
_entity_poly.type
_entity_poly.pdbx_seq_one_letter_code
_entity_poly.pdbx_strand_id
1 'polypeptide(L)'
;RIRAYLATAVGLFVGFSGIQQTLGFQLQDKLQLSGIETAQMTGAALMISAAFTFLVQVTVMQRMTLKATVLIRLGMAALFIGALIIASFQTFAVLGVGMAFLGTGLGLCMPSIAASASLAVSPQEQGAAAGLVSSCPALGFVAGPICAGALYQIHGALAPLFSAAVFLSVLCALAARERRARVCN
;
A
#
# COMPACT_ATOMS: atom_id res chain seq x y z
N ARG A 1 -4.10 10.67 -19.47
CA ARG A 1 -4.40 9.23 -19.33
C ARG A 1 -3.59 8.59 -18.18
N ILE A 2 -2.27 8.84 -18.11
CA ILE A 2 -1.38 8.34 -17.04
C ILE A 2 -1.62 8.91 -15.63
N ARG A 3 -2.09 10.17 -15.51
CA ARG A 3 -2.30 10.89 -14.23
C ARG A 3 -3.00 10.08 -13.15
N ALA A 4 -3.99 9.26 -13.52
CA ALA A 4 -4.73 8.49 -12.54
C ALA A 4 -3.94 7.30 -11.97
N TYR A 5 -3.05 6.70 -12.78
CA TYR A 5 -2.14 5.65 -12.31
C TYR A 5 -1.07 6.25 -11.39
N LEU A 6 -0.59 7.46 -11.70
CA LEU A 6 0.31 8.20 -10.81
C LEU A 6 -0.37 8.54 -9.48
N ALA A 7 -1.61 9.05 -9.50
CA ALA A 7 -2.37 9.31 -8.28
C ALA A 7 -2.62 8.03 -7.47
N THR A 8 -2.86 6.90 -8.13
CA THR A 8 -3.01 5.60 -7.48
C THR A 8 -1.69 5.16 -6.84
N ALA A 9 -0.57 5.32 -7.52
CA ALA A 9 0.77 5.01 -6.99
C ALA A 9 1.12 5.89 -5.79
N VAL A 10 0.87 7.19 -5.88
CA VAL A 10 1.09 8.12 -4.76
C VAL A 10 0.22 7.72 -3.56
N GLY A 11 -1.08 7.48 -3.77
CA GLY A 11 -1.97 7.05 -2.68
C GLY A 11 -1.54 5.72 -2.05
N LEU A 12 -1.12 4.75 -2.87
CA LEU A 12 -0.52 3.50 -2.40
C LEU A 12 0.67 3.76 -1.47
N PHE A 13 1.62 4.58 -1.89
CA PHE A 13 2.83 4.82 -1.10
C PHE A 13 2.60 5.72 0.10
N VAL A 14 1.68 6.69 0.04
CA VAL A 14 1.29 7.51 1.20
C VAL A 14 0.71 6.63 2.32
N GLY A 15 -0.23 5.74 1.99
CA GLY A 15 -0.80 4.85 3.00
C GLY A 15 0.22 3.82 3.51
N PHE A 16 1.01 3.23 2.61
CA PHE A 16 1.97 2.19 2.97
C PHE A 16 3.11 2.73 3.85
N SER A 17 3.71 3.87 3.48
CA SER A 17 4.78 4.50 4.26
C SER A 17 4.30 5.00 5.62
N GLY A 18 3.05 5.46 5.73
CA GLY A 18 2.46 5.90 7.00
C GLY A 18 2.44 4.79 8.05
N ILE A 19 2.04 3.57 7.67
CA ILE A 19 2.13 2.40 8.55
C ILE A 19 3.60 2.05 8.81
N GLN A 20 4.41 2.00 7.75
CA GLN A 20 5.80 1.55 7.86
C GLN A 20 6.63 2.40 8.83
N GLN A 21 6.46 3.72 8.80
CA GLN A 21 7.22 4.64 9.64
C GLN A 21 6.73 4.68 11.10
N THR A 22 5.44 4.40 11.33
CA THR A 22 4.86 4.40 12.69
C THR A 22 4.90 3.03 13.36
N LEU A 23 5.19 1.96 12.60
CA LEU A 23 5.14 0.57 13.05
C LEU A 23 5.96 0.28 14.31
N GLY A 24 7.20 0.79 14.38
CA GLY A 24 8.07 0.58 15.53
C GLY A 24 7.49 1.18 16.80
N PHE A 25 6.99 2.43 16.72
CA PHE A 25 6.31 3.08 17.84
C PHE A 25 5.04 2.32 18.24
N GLN A 26 4.23 1.87 17.26
CA GLN A 26 3.02 1.09 17.55
C GLN A 26 3.32 -0.19 18.32
N LEU A 27 4.35 -0.93 17.88
CA LEU A 27 4.79 -2.17 18.51
C LEU A 27 5.27 -1.92 19.93
N GLN A 28 6.14 -0.92 20.09
CA GLN A 28 6.72 -0.55 21.38
C GLN A 28 5.62 -0.17 22.38
N ASP A 29 4.71 0.72 21.97
CA ASP A 29 3.69 1.28 22.85
C ASP A 29 2.58 0.26 23.18
N LYS A 30 2.11 -0.53 22.20
CA LYS A 30 1.03 -1.50 22.44
C LYS A 30 1.49 -2.76 23.17
N LEU A 31 2.71 -3.22 22.89
CA LEU A 31 3.23 -4.46 23.48
C LEU A 31 4.21 -4.21 24.64
N GLN A 32 4.44 -2.95 25.01
CA GLN A 32 5.29 -2.52 26.13
C GLN A 32 6.71 -3.11 26.04
N LEU A 33 7.30 -3.02 24.85
CA LEU A 33 8.57 -3.66 24.51
C LEU A 33 9.77 -2.79 24.88
N SER A 34 10.92 -3.42 25.14
CA SER A 34 12.21 -2.72 25.14
C SER A 34 12.60 -2.25 23.73
N GLY A 35 13.61 -1.37 23.64
CA GLY A 35 14.09 -0.89 22.34
C GLY A 35 14.66 -2.00 21.44
N ILE A 36 15.34 -3.00 22.01
CA ILE A 36 15.89 -4.13 21.25
C ILE A 36 14.75 -5.02 20.72
N GLU A 37 13.80 -5.38 21.58
CA GLU A 37 12.63 -6.18 21.18
C GLU A 37 11.79 -5.46 20.12
N THR A 38 11.59 -4.15 20.28
CA THR A 38 10.90 -3.31 19.29
C THR A 38 11.58 -3.40 17.92
N ALA A 39 12.89 -3.26 17.86
CA ALA A 39 13.64 -3.35 16.60
C ALA A 39 13.52 -4.74 15.96
N GLN A 40 13.64 -5.81 16.76
CA GLN A 40 13.50 -7.19 16.29
C GLN A 40 12.10 -7.48 15.74
N MET A 41 11.06 -7.10 16.48
CA MET A 41 9.66 -7.34 16.08
C MET A 41 9.26 -6.48 14.89
N THR A 42 9.75 -5.24 14.80
CA THR A 42 9.56 -4.38 13.63
C THR A 42 10.20 -5.01 12.40
N GLY A 43 11.44 -5.50 12.52
CA GLY A 43 12.13 -6.22 11.44
C GLY A 43 11.37 -7.46 10.99
N ALA A 44 10.89 -8.27 11.93
CA ALA A 44 10.08 -9.46 11.65
C ALA A 44 8.77 -9.11 10.92
N ALA A 45 8.06 -8.07 11.36
CA ALA A 45 6.83 -7.58 10.73
C ALA A 45 7.07 -7.11 9.28
N LEU A 46 8.15 -6.35 9.05
CA LEU A 46 8.54 -5.93 7.70
C LEU A 46 8.91 -7.12 6.82
N MET A 47 9.59 -8.12 7.39
CA MET A 47 9.96 -9.34 6.68
C MET A 47 8.74 -10.17 6.25
N ILE A 48 7.68 -10.22 7.08
CA ILE A 48 6.40 -10.83 6.69
C ILE A 48 5.82 -10.12 5.46
N SER A 49 5.72 -8.79 5.49
CA SER A 49 5.23 -8.02 4.34
C SER A 49 6.08 -8.25 3.09
N ALA A 50 7.41 -8.25 3.22
CA ALA A 50 8.33 -8.50 2.11
C ALA A 50 8.14 -9.92 1.54
N ALA A 51 8.02 -10.94 2.39
CA ALA A 51 7.80 -12.32 1.97
C ALA A 51 6.47 -12.46 1.20
N PHE A 52 5.38 -11.88 1.69
CA PHE A 52 4.10 -11.92 0.98
C PHE A 52 4.11 -11.12 -0.34
N THR A 53 4.82 -9.99 -0.38
CA THR A 53 5.05 -9.24 -1.63
C THR A 53 5.74 -10.13 -2.66
N PHE A 54 6.84 -10.78 -2.25
CA PHE A 54 7.61 -11.67 -3.11
C PHE A 54 6.80 -12.90 -3.56
N LEU A 55 6.08 -13.55 -2.65
CA LEU A 55 5.22 -14.69 -2.97
C LEU A 55 4.17 -14.33 -4.01
N VAL A 56 3.49 -13.19 -3.85
CA VAL A 56 2.52 -12.71 -4.85
C VAL A 56 3.19 -12.46 -6.20
N GLN A 57 4.37 -11.86 -6.21
CA GLN A 57 5.09 -11.58 -7.46
C GLN A 57 5.54 -12.85 -8.19
N VAL A 58 6.00 -13.87 -7.46
CA VAL A 58 6.48 -15.14 -8.07
C VAL A 58 5.33 -16.09 -8.41
N THR A 59 4.22 -16.05 -7.69
CA THR A 59 3.11 -16.99 -7.90
C THR A 59 1.96 -16.37 -8.69
N VAL A 60 1.32 -15.36 -8.11
CA VAL A 60 0.09 -14.75 -8.63
C VAL A 60 0.37 -13.99 -9.91
N MET A 61 1.36 -13.10 -9.88
CA MET A 61 1.67 -12.23 -11.02
C MET A 61 2.26 -13.00 -12.22
N GLN A 62 2.84 -14.18 -12.01
CA GLN A 62 3.33 -15.03 -13.11
C GLN A 62 2.24 -15.91 -13.73
N ARG A 63 1.20 -16.27 -12.97
CA ARG A 63 0.19 -17.26 -13.39
C ARG A 63 -1.15 -16.65 -13.78
N MET A 64 -1.51 -15.48 -13.26
CA MET A 64 -2.81 -14.86 -13.52
C MET A 64 -2.78 -13.95 -14.74
N THR A 65 -3.76 -14.11 -15.63
CA THR A 65 -3.97 -13.26 -16.81
C THR A 65 -5.04 -12.18 -16.59
N LEU A 66 -5.30 -11.82 -15.33
CA LEU A 66 -6.29 -10.81 -15.00
C LEU A 66 -5.89 -9.42 -15.51
N LYS A 67 -6.90 -8.61 -15.82
CA LYS A 67 -6.68 -7.19 -16.18
C LYS A 67 -5.99 -6.47 -15.02
N ALA A 68 -4.97 -5.67 -15.33
CA ALA A 68 -4.21 -4.92 -14.32
C ALA A 68 -5.09 -4.07 -13.39
N THR A 69 -6.20 -3.51 -13.89
CA THR A 69 -7.15 -2.74 -13.06
C THR A 69 -7.88 -3.58 -12.01
N VAL A 70 -8.09 -4.87 -12.26
CA VAL A 70 -8.66 -5.81 -11.28
C VAL A 70 -7.62 -6.10 -10.20
N LEU A 71 -6.38 -6.38 -10.59
CA LEU A 71 -5.28 -6.64 -9.67
C LEU A 71 -5.00 -5.45 -8.75
N ILE A 72 -5.03 -4.21 -9.28
CA ILE A 72 -4.90 -2.99 -8.48
C ILE A 72 -6.03 -2.89 -7.45
N ARG A 73 -7.29 -3.19 -7.82
CA ARG A 73 -8.42 -3.13 -6.89
C ARG A 73 -8.32 -4.19 -5.79
N LEU A 74 -7.96 -5.42 -6.15
CA LEU A 74 -7.72 -6.49 -5.18
C LEU A 74 -6.57 -6.13 -4.23
N GLY A 75 -5.50 -5.54 -4.76
CA GLY A 75 -4.37 -5.07 -3.96
C GLY A 75 -4.75 -3.92 -3.02
N MET A 76 -5.51 -2.93 -3.49
CA MET A 76 -6.00 -1.83 -2.62
C MET A 76 -6.99 -2.32 -1.56
N ALA A 77 -7.84 -3.31 -1.88
CA ALA A 77 -8.70 -3.95 -0.90
C ALA A 77 -7.88 -4.71 0.15
N ALA A 78 -6.85 -5.45 -0.25
CA ALA A 78 -5.94 -6.13 0.66
C ALA A 78 -5.21 -5.14 1.58
N LEU A 79 -4.69 -4.04 1.03
CA LEU A 79 -4.04 -2.97 1.80
C LEU A 79 -4.99 -2.34 2.82
N PHE A 80 -6.22 -2.05 2.42
CA PHE A 80 -7.27 -1.52 3.30
C PHE A 80 -7.56 -2.47 4.46
N ILE A 81 -7.77 -3.77 4.18
CA ILE A 81 -8.01 -4.79 5.20
C ILE A 81 -6.80 -4.90 6.14
N GLY A 82 -5.59 -4.96 5.58
CA GLY A 82 -4.35 -5.00 6.36
C GLY A 82 -4.22 -3.81 7.32
N ALA A 83 -4.51 -2.60 6.84
CA ALA A 83 -4.49 -1.40 7.66
C ALA A 83 -5.51 -1.44 8.83
N LEU A 84 -6.73 -1.96 8.60
CA LEU A 84 -7.72 -2.14 9.67
C LEU A 84 -7.29 -3.18 10.73
N ILE A 85 -6.67 -4.27 10.29
CA ILE A 85 -6.11 -5.30 11.19
C ILE A 85 -4.99 -4.68 12.04
N ILE A 86 -4.10 -3.88 11.44
CA ILE A 86 -3.03 -3.18 12.16
C ILE A 86 -3.61 -2.13 13.13
N ALA A 87 -4.67 -1.41 12.77
CA ALA A 87 -5.29 -0.46 13.70
C ALA A 87 -5.77 -1.13 14.99
N SER A 88 -6.28 -2.36 14.89
CA SER A 88 -6.91 -3.10 15.99
C SER A 88 -6.01 -4.14 16.66
N PHE A 89 -4.75 -4.33 16.23
CA PHE A 89 -3.90 -5.39 16.78
C PHE A 89 -3.67 -5.25 18.28
N GLN A 90 -3.67 -6.40 18.97
CA GLN A 90 -3.31 -6.56 20.39
C GLN A 90 -2.18 -7.57 20.59
N THR A 91 -1.85 -8.35 19.56
CA THR A 91 -0.77 -9.34 19.59
C THR A 91 0.04 -9.27 18.31
N PHE A 92 1.29 -9.73 18.36
CA PHE A 92 2.16 -9.78 17.18
C PHE A 92 1.58 -10.68 16.07
N ALA A 93 0.89 -11.76 16.42
CA ALA A 93 0.27 -12.64 15.43
C ALA A 93 -0.77 -11.89 14.59
N VAL A 94 -1.63 -11.09 15.22
CA VAL A 94 -2.62 -10.26 14.53
C VAL A 94 -1.93 -9.20 13.66
N LEU A 95 -0.88 -8.55 14.17
CA LEU A 95 -0.07 -7.62 13.38
C LEU A 95 0.54 -8.31 12.16
N GLY A 96 1.09 -9.51 12.32
CA GLY A 96 1.68 -10.31 11.25
C GLY A 96 0.68 -10.60 10.12
N VAL A 97 -0.58 -10.91 10.47
CA VAL A 97 -1.66 -11.04 9.47
C VAL A 97 -1.87 -9.72 8.74
N GLY A 98 -1.96 -8.59 9.45
CA GLY A 98 -2.10 -7.28 8.82
C GLY A 98 -0.94 -6.93 7.87
N MET A 99 0.29 -7.26 8.25
CA MET A 99 1.49 -7.07 7.42
C MET A 99 1.52 -8.00 6.21
N ALA A 100 1.03 -9.23 6.34
CA ALA A 100 0.85 -10.14 5.20
C ALA A 100 -0.11 -9.53 4.16
N PHE A 101 -1.24 -8.97 4.60
CA PHE A 101 -2.18 -8.26 3.73
C PHE A 101 -1.55 -7.02 3.07
N LEU A 102 -0.75 -6.24 3.81
CA LEU A 102 -0.01 -5.11 3.21
C LEU A 102 0.96 -5.58 2.12
N GLY A 103 1.73 -6.63 2.40
CA GLY A 103 2.67 -7.22 1.45
C GLY A 103 1.97 -7.74 0.20
N THR A 104 0.89 -8.49 0.37
CA THR A 104 0.06 -8.97 -0.75
C THR A 104 -0.43 -7.83 -1.61
N GLY A 105 -0.98 -6.77 -1.00
CA GLY A 105 -1.51 -5.67 -1.78
C GLY A 105 -0.43 -4.83 -2.48
N LEU A 106 0.74 -4.64 -1.87
CA LEU A 106 1.89 -4.03 -2.53
C LEU A 106 2.36 -4.87 -3.73
N GLY A 107 2.46 -6.19 -3.55
CA GLY A 107 2.86 -7.15 -4.57
C GLY A 107 1.94 -7.19 -5.79
N LEU A 108 0.64 -6.98 -5.57
CA LEU A 108 -0.37 -6.87 -6.64
C LEU A 108 -0.33 -5.50 -7.33
N CYS A 109 -0.29 -4.42 -6.54
CA CYS A 109 -0.47 -3.06 -7.05
C CYS A 109 0.73 -2.57 -7.87
N MET A 110 1.96 -2.72 -7.37
CA MET A 110 3.14 -2.12 -8.00
C MET A 110 3.36 -2.54 -9.46
N PRO A 111 3.50 -3.84 -9.78
CA PRO A 111 3.67 -4.26 -11.18
C PRO A 111 2.46 -3.90 -12.04
N SER A 112 1.24 -3.98 -11.48
CA SER A 112 0.02 -3.67 -12.22
C SER A 112 -0.11 -2.18 -12.56
N ILE A 113 0.30 -1.28 -11.65
CA ILE A 113 0.32 0.17 -11.88
C ILE A 113 1.37 0.52 -12.94
N ALA A 114 2.58 -0.05 -12.84
CA ALA A 114 3.64 0.18 -13.81
C ALA A 114 3.23 -0.28 -15.22
N ALA A 115 2.67 -1.48 -15.34
CA ALA A 115 2.14 -2.00 -16.61
C ALA A 115 1.00 -1.12 -17.16
N SER A 116 0.06 -0.72 -16.32
CA SER A 116 -1.07 0.13 -16.73
C SER A 116 -0.63 1.52 -17.18
N ALA A 117 0.39 2.10 -16.53
CA ALA A 117 0.97 3.39 -16.92
C ALA A 117 1.69 3.30 -18.26
N SER A 118 2.48 2.24 -18.49
CA SER A 118 3.20 2.00 -19.73
C SER A 118 2.26 1.79 -20.93
N LEU A 119 1.16 1.06 -20.73
CA LEU A 119 0.14 0.82 -21.77
C LEU A 119 -0.76 2.04 -22.04
N ALA A 120 -0.71 3.08 -21.20
CA ALA A 120 -1.54 4.27 -21.32
C ALA A 120 -0.88 5.40 -22.14
N VAL A 121 0.34 5.19 -22.62
CA VAL A 121 1.18 6.15 -23.34
C VAL A 121 1.75 5.53 -24.62
N SER A 122 2.28 6.36 -25.52
CA SER A 122 2.96 5.86 -26.74
C SER A 122 4.32 5.21 -26.41
N PRO A 123 4.86 4.32 -27.27
CA PRO A 123 6.15 3.66 -27.02
C PRO A 123 7.30 4.63 -26.72
N GLN A 124 7.32 5.79 -27.38
CA GLN A 124 8.34 6.83 -27.20
C GLN A 124 8.27 7.50 -25.81
N GLU A 125 7.11 7.45 -25.15
CA GLU A 125 6.86 8.07 -23.85
C GLU A 125 7.01 7.09 -22.67
N GLN A 126 7.23 5.80 -22.93
CA GLN A 126 7.26 4.77 -21.87
C GLN A 126 8.40 4.97 -20.87
N GLY A 127 9.57 5.45 -21.32
CA GLY A 127 10.68 5.78 -20.42
C GLY A 127 10.31 6.90 -19.44
N ALA A 128 9.67 7.96 -19.93
CA ALA A 128 9.19 9.07 -19.10
C ALA A 128 8.08 8.61 -18.14
N ALA A 129 7.15 7.77 -18.61
CA ALA A 129 6.10 7.18 -17.79
C ALA A 129 6.67 6.30 -16.66
N ALA A 130 7.66 5.47 -16.96
CA ALA A 130 8.35 4.65 -15.97
C ALA A 130 9.06 5.52 -14.92
N GLY A 131 9.73 6.60 -15.33
CA GLY A 131 10.35 7.57 -14.42
C GLY A 131 9.34 8.28 -13.50
N LEU A 132 8.15 8.60 -14.00
CA LEU A 132 7.09 9.18 -13.17
C LEU A 132 6.55 8.16 -12.15
N VAL A 133 6.36 6.90 -12.55
CA VAL A 133 5.92 5.85 -11.61
C VAL A 133 6.98 5.57 -10.55
N SER A 134 8.26 5.54 -10.90
CA SER A 134 9.36 5.29 -9.96
C SER A 134 9.61 6.45 -8.98
N SER A 135 9.16 7.67 -9.29
CA SER A 135 9.21 8.82 -8.36
C SER A 135 8.03 8.88 -7.38
N CYS A 136 6.92 8.18 -7.66
CA CYS A 136 5.76 8.13 -6.76
C CYS A 136 6.08 7.62 -5.34
N PRO A 137 6.93 6.58 -5.13
CA PRO A 137 7.39 6.20 -3.79
C PRO A 137 7.97 7.36 -3.01
N ALA A 138 8.89 8.15 -3.58
CA ALA A 138 9.53 9.25 -2.86
C ALA A 138 8.50 10.26 -2.32
N LEU A 139 7.51 10.64 -3.14
CA LEU A 139 6.42 11.51 -2.69
C LEU A 139 5.60 10.87 -1.56
N GLY A 140 5.27 9.58 -1.69
CA GLY A 140 4.52 8.87 -0.66
C GLY A 140 5.28 8.71 0.65
N PHE A 141 6.60 8.51 0.59
CA PHE A 141 7.47 8.42 1.78
C PHE A 141 7.77 9.78 2.42
N VAL A 142 7.48 10.90 1.77
CA VAL A 142 7.47 12.22 2.41
C VAL A 142 6.11 12.47 3.07
N ALA A 143 5.03 12.38 2.31
CA ALA A 143 3.70 12.76 2.80
C ALA A 143 3.12 11.77 3.84
N GLY A 144 3.32 10.48 3.65
CA GLY A 144 2.77 9.44 4.54
C GLY A 144 3.25 9.56 5.97
N PRO A 145 4.57 9.59 6.25
CA PRO A 145 5.11 9.76 7.60
C PRO A 145 4.69 11.05 8.30
N ILE A 146 4.64 12.18 7.57
CA ILE A 146 4.23 13.46 8.15
C ILE A 146 2.79 13.37 8.65
N CYS A 147 1.87 12.89 7.81
CA CYS A 147 0.46 12.75 8.19
C CYS A 147 0.24 11.68 9.26
N ALA A 148 0.79 10.47 9.05
CA ALA A 148 0.59 9.35 9.97
C ALA A 148 1.27 9.60 11.32
N GLY A 149 2.47 10.18 11.34
CA GLY A 149 3.18 10.55 12.56
C GLY A 149 2.44 11.62 13.36
N ALA A 150 1.91 12.66 12.71
CA ALA A 150 1.11 13.68 13.37
C ALA A 150 -0.17 13.07 14.01
N LEU A 151 -0.86 12.18 13.28
CA LEU A 151 -2.04 11.49 13.78
C LEU A 151 -1.72 10.50 14.91
N TYR A 152 -0.55 9.83 14.85
CA TYR A 152 -0.09 8.92 15.88
C TYR A 152 0.05 9.61 17.24
N GLN A 153 0.54 10.85 17.25
CA GLN A 153 0.68 11.64 18.49
C GLN A 153 -0.65 11.95 19.18
N ILE A 154 -1.76 12.00 18.43
CA ILE A 154 -3.09 12.19 19.00
C ILE A 154 -3.59 10.87 19.60
N HIS A 155 -3.53 9.80 18.82
CA HIS A 155 -3.89 8.46 19.28
C HIS A 155 -3.27 7.40 18.35
N GLY A 156 -2.65 6.38 18.93
CA GLY A 156 -1.85 5.42 18.17
C GLY A 156 -2.58 4.75 17.01
N ALA A 157 -3.87 4.41 17.18
CA ALA A 157 -4.68 3.80 16.12
C ALA A 157 -4.97 4.71 14.92
N LEU A 158 -4.80 6.03 15.01
CA LEU A 158 -5.14 6.95 13.93
C LEU A 158 -4.18 6.86 12.74
N ALA A 159 -2.92 6.49 12.96
CA ALA A 159 -1.95 6.29 11.88
C ALA A 159 -2.37 5.18 10.88
N PRO A 160 -2.66 3.93 11.31
CA PRO A 160 -3.14 2.90 10.41
C PRO A 160 -4.56 3.17 9.88
N LEU A 161 -5.42 3.86 10.65
CA LEU A 161 -6.74 4.29 10.14
C LEU A 161 -6.64 5.34 9.04
N PHE A 162 -5.66 6.25 9.10
CA PHE A 162 -5.35 7.16 8.00
C PHE A 162 -4.94 6.39 6.74
N SER A 163 -4.04 5.43 6.87
CA SER A 163 -3.65 4.58 5.74
C SER A 163 -4.84 3.81 5.17
N ALA A 164 -5.72 3.26 6.02
CA ALA A 164 -6.96 2.63 5.60
C ALA A 164 -7.86 3.61 4.82
N ALA A 165 -8.04 4.83 5.32
CA ALA A 165 -8.81 5.86 4.63
C ALA A 165 -8.22 6.24 3.26
N VAL A 166 -6.89 6.34 3.16
CA VAL A 166 -6.19 6.58 1.90
C VAL A 166 -6.44 5.42 0.92
N PHE A 167 -6.25 4.17 1.33
CA PHE A 167 -6.48 3.01 0.46
C PHE A 167 -7.94 2.91 -0.01
N LEU A 168 -8.90 3.14 0.89
CA LEU A 168 -10.33 3.15 0.57
C LEU A 168 -10.66 4.29 -0.40
N SER A 169 -10.12 5.49 -0.19
CA SER A 169 -10.36 6.63 -1.08
C SER A 169 -9.90 6.35 -2.52
N VAL A 170 -8.74 5.70 -2.67
CA VAL A 170 -8.22 5.29 -3.98
C VAL A 170 -9.09 4.20 -4.59
N LEU A 171 -9.50 3.20 -3.80
CA LEU A 171 -10.38 2.12 -4.26
C LEU A 171 -11.72 2.67 -4.78
N CYS A 172 -12.33 3.59 -4.02
CA CYS A 172 -13.56 4.28 -4.42
C CYS A 172 -13.36 5.14 -5.68
N ALA A 173 -12.24 5.87 -5.79
CA ALA A 173 -11.92 6.67 -6.97
C ALA A 173 -11.76 5.79 -8.23
N LEU A 174 -11.12 4.62 -8.11
CA LEU A 174 -11.00 3.65 -9.20
C LEU A 174 -12.37 3.09 -9.61
N ALA A 175 -13.21 2.71 -8.64
CA ALA A 175 -14.55 2.21 -8.90
C ALA A 175 -15.45 3.26 -9.57
N ALA A 176 -15.40 4.51 -9.12
CA ALA A 176 -16.15 5.62 -9.72
C ALA A 176 -15.74 5.89 -11.17
N ARG A 177 -14.44 5.79 -11.48
CA ARG A 177 -13.92 5.95 -12.84
C ARG A 177 -14.39 4.85 -13.78
N GLU A 178 -14.40 3.60 -13.33
CA GLU A 178 -14.94 2.49 -14.13
C GLU A 178 -16.44 2.65 -14.42
N ARG A 179 -17.23 3.09 -13.43
CA ARG A 179 -18.66 3.35 -13.63
C ARG A 179 -18.89 4.42 -14.69
N ARG A 180 -18.16 5.54 -14.62
CA ARG A 180 -18.25 6.61 -15.63
C ARG A 180 -17.87 6.12 -17.03
N ALA A 181 -16.82 5.31 -17.14
CA ALA A 181 -16.39 4.76 -18.43
C ALA A 181 -17.42 3.79 -19.05
N ARG A 182 -18.19 3.05 -18.23
CA ARG A 182 -19.27 2.17 -18.73
C ARG A 182 -20.54 2.91 -19.11
N VAL A 183 -20.82 4.08 -18.52
CA VAL A 183 -22.02 4.89 -18.82
C VAL A 183 -21.84 5.71 -20.10
N CYS A 184 -20.61 6.06 -20.46
CA CYS A 184 -20.30 6.83 -21.68
C CYS A 184 -20.04 5.96 -22.93
N ASN A 185 -20.06 4.63 -22.81
CA ASN A 185 -19.95 3.66 -23.90
C ASN A 185 -21.31 3.00 -24.14
#